data_AF-A0A0K1EQU6-F1
#
_entry.id   AF-A0A0K1EQU6-F1
#
_cell.length_a   1.000
_cell.length_b   1.000
_cell.length_c   1.000
_cell.angle_alpha   90.00
_cell.angle_beta   90.00
_cell.angle_gamma   90.00
#
_symmetry.space_group_name_H-M   'P 1'
#
loop_
_entity.id
_entity.type
_entity.pdbx_description
1 polymer ?
#
loop_
_entity_poly.entity_id
_entity_poly.type
_entity_poly.pdbx_seq_one_letter_code
_entity_poly.pdbx_strand_id
1 'polypeptide(L)'
;MTTLLTKTYEGPLVFDFQSLGGLLRELPRRGTRGLRRQKPGWEAVALELSTRLPVHADTLRIASDLGLQIATLSARLDAVRTFKRTADKLAEVAAETEAFMEDQREGLIALVVEAVRKGAKRTDPALMTAFEKTVGYHGQHGAKAAQTRRQKEEAAAVQAAEAAEKAADLSAVETTAVVIAGGVECEVCSQA
;
A
#
# COMPACT_ATOMS: atom_id res chain seq x y z
N MET A 1 -3.87 27.04 -4.04
CA MET A 1 -4.01 26.37 -2.74
C MET A 1 -5.30 25.59 -2.80
N THR A 2 -5.22 24.26 -2.88
CA THR A 2 -6.40 23.41 -2.75
C THR A 2 -6.73 23.36 -1.27
N THR A 3 -7.77 24.05 -0.84
CA THR A 3 -8.24 23.97 0.54
C THR A 3 -8.77 22.55 0.75
N LEU A 4 -7.96 21.66 1.34
CA LEU A 4 -8.43 20.36 1.76
C LEU A 4 -9.53 20.59 2.79
N LEU A 5 -10.74 20.11 2.50
CA LEU A 5 -11.83 20.05 3.46
C LEU A 5 -11.43 19.02 4.53
N THR A 6 -10.73 19.49 5.56
CA THR A 6 -10.36 18.66 6.69
C THR A 6 -11.55 18.54 7.65
N LYS A 7 -11.88 17.31 8.03
CA LYS A 7 -12.86 17.03 9.07
C LYS A 7 -12.12 16.71 10.36
N THR A 8 -12.44 17.42 11.44
CA THR A 8 -11.94 17.07 12.76
C THR A 8 -12.45 15.69 13.17
N TYR A 9 -11.61 14.89 13.81
CA TYR A 9 -12.03 13.61 14.36
C TYR A 9 -13.05 13.85 15.50
N GLU A 10 -14.29 13.42 15.27
CA GLU A 10 -15.42 13.54 16.22
C GLU A 10 -15.62 12.27 17.06
N GLY A 11 -14.76 11.27 16.89
CA GLY A 11 -14.88 10.02 17.63
C GLY A 11 -14.46 10.16 19.10
N PRO A 12 -14.80 9.17 19.94
CA PRO A 12 -14.34 9.14 21.32
C PRO A 12 -12.81 9.15 21.40
N LEU A 13 -12.26 9.89 22.36
CA LEU A 13 -10.82 9.99 22.62
C LEU A 13 -10.38 9.14 23.82
N VAL A 14 -11.34 8.71 24.63
CA VAL A 14 -11.10 7.87 25.80
C VAL A 14 -11.72 6.51 25.51
N PHE A 15 -10.90 5.48 25.54
CA PHE A 15 -11.34 4.10 25.41
C PHE A 15 -10.86 3.31 26.61
N ASP A 16 -11.79 2.74 27.34
CA ASP A 16 -11.49 1.85 28.44
C ASP A 16 -11.48 0.39 27.95
N PHE A 17 -10.31 -0.24 28.07
CA PHE A 17 -10.11 -1.66 27.77
C PHE A 17 -9.64 -2.45 29.00
N GLN A 18 -9.87 -1.94 30.21
CA GLN A 18 -9.55 -2.65 31.46
C GLN A 18 -10.20 -4.03 31.54
N SER A 19 -11.36 -4.22 30.91
CA SER A 19 -12.03 -5.52 30.79
C SER A 19 -11.23 -6.59 30.04
N LEU A 20 -10.23 -6.19 29.25
CA LEU A 20 -9.29 -7.10 28.57
C LEU A 20 -8.03 -7.38 29.41
N GLY A 21 -7.96 -6.85 30.64
CA GLY A 21 -6.89 -7.12 31.59
C GLY A 21 -6.70 -8.63 31.81
N GLY A 22 -5.47 -9.11 31.63
CA GLY A 22 -5.13 -10.53 31.73
C GLY A 22 -5.51 -11.40 30.51
N LEU A 23 -6.29 -10.89 29.56
CA LEU A 23 -6.60 -11.57 28.29
C LEU A 23 -5.57 -11.25 27.20
N LEU A 24 -5.04 -10.03 27.15
CA LEU A 24 -4.03 -9.64 26.16
C LEU A 24 -2.70 -10.35 26.42
N ARG A 25 -2.11 -10.89 25.36
CA ARG A 25 -0.85 -11.64 25.39
C ARG A 25 0.09 -11.13 24.30
N GLU A 26 1.31 -10.81 24.68
CA GLU A 26 2.40 -10.58 23.73
C GLU A 26 2.96 -11.95 23.31
N LEU A 27 3.07 -12.16 22.00
CA LEU A 27 3.68 -13.36 21.44
C LEU A 27 5.08 -13.00 20.92
N PRO A 28 6.08 -13.89 21.08
CA PRO A 28 7.41 -13.65 20.53
C PRO A 28 7.37 -13.57 19.00
N ARG A 29 8.45 -13.10 18.38
CA ARG A 29 8.55 -13.03 16.92
C ARG A 29 8.27 -14.41 16.29
N ARG A 30 7.33 -14.47 15.34
CA ARG A 30 6.79 -15.72 14.73
C ARG A 30 5.97 -16.62 15.66
N GLY A 31 5.61 -16.16 16.87
CA GLY A 31 4.77 -16.89 17.82
C GLY A 31 3.32 -17.12 17.35
N THR A 32 2.93 -16.54 16.22
CA THR A 32 1.65 -16.80 15.56
C THR A 32 1.66 -18.00 14.62
N ARG A 33 2.84 -18.55 14.29
CA ARG A 33 2.98 -19.69 13.37
C ARG A 33 2.34 -20.94 13.98
N GLY A 34 1.46 -21.59 13.24
CA GLY A 34 0.77 -22.81 13.69
C GLY A 34 -0.49 -22.57 14.54
N LEU A 35 -0.81 -21.31 14.91
CA LEU A 35 -2.08 -21.01 15.56
C LEU A 35 -3.24 -21.22 14.59
N ARG A 36 -4.25 -21.96 15.03
CA ARG A 36 -5.49 -22.16 14.28
C ARG A 36 -6.32 -20.88 14.31
N ARG A 37 -6.86 -20.48 13.16
CA ARG A 37 -7.73 -19.31 13.01
C ARG A 37 -9.17 -19.76 12.75
N GLN A 38 -10.11 -18.86 13.05
CA GLN A 38 -11.51 -19.04 12.69
C GLN A 38 -11.62 -19.26 11.17
N LYS A 39 -12.45 -20.22 10.77
CA LYS A 39 -12.77 -20.54 9.39
C LYS A 39 -14.09 -19.88 8.97
N PRO A 40 -14.34 -19.68 7.66
CA PRO A 40 -15.66 -19.28 7.18
C PRO A 40 -16.72 -20.29 7.63
N GLY A 41 -17.93 -19.81 7.94
CA GLY A 41 -19.05 -20.64 8.42
C GLY A 41 -19.10 -20.88 9.94
N TRP A 42 -18.25 -20.21 10.73
CA TRP A 42 -18.22 -20.38 12.20
C TRP A 42 -19.57 -20.13 12.88
N GLU A 43 -20.36 -19.16 12.44
CA GLU A 43 -21.64 -18.81 13.10
C GLU A 43 -22.65 -19.96 13.06
N ALA A 44 -22.74 -20.66 11.92
CA ALA A 44 -23.59 -21.85 11.79
C ALA A 44 -23.11 -22.98 12.72
N VAL A 45 -21.79 -23.18 12.82
CA VAL A 45 -21.19 -24.16 13.73
C VAL A 45 -21.42 -23.78 15.20
N ALA A 46 -21.28 -22.51 15.56
CA ALA A 46 -21.52 -22.03 16.91
C ALA A 46 -22.98 -22.24 17.33
N LEU A 47 -23.93 -21.96 16.43
CA LEU A 47 -25.35 -22.24 16.65
C LEU A 47 -25.61 -23.75 16.83
N GLU A 48 -25.06 -24.57 15.94
CA GLU A 48 -25.17 -26.03 16.04
C GLU A 48 -24.61 -26.56 17.36
N LEU A 49 -23.41 -26.11 17.75
CA LEU A 49 -22.79 -26.49 19.02
C LEU A 49 -23.64 -26.04 20.21
N SER A 50 -24.18 -24.83 20.20
CA SER A 50 -25.00 -24.32 21.31
C SER A 50 -26.31 -25.10 21.50
N THR A 51 -26.87 -25.67 20.43
CA THR A 51 -28.15 -26.37 20.43
C THR A 51 -28.02 -27.87 20.64
N ARG A 52 -27.05 -28.51 19.96
CA ARG A 52 -26.88 -29.97 19.96
C ARG A 52 -25.96 -30.49 21.05
N LEU A 53 -24.93 -29.72 21.42
CA LEU A 53 -23.94 -30.19 22.40
C LEU A 53 -24.56 -30.50 23.76
N PRO A 54 -25.48 -29.70 24.33
CA PRO A 54 -26.10 -30.04 25.62
C PRO A 54 -26.88 -31.35 25.60
N VAL A 55 -27.45 -31.73 24.45
CA VAL A 55 -28.25 -32.95 24.28
C VAL A 55 -27.36 -34.19 24.11
N HIS A 56 -26.19 -34.03 23.48
CA HIS A 56 -25.32 -35.15 23.10
C HIS A 56 -24.01 -35.24 23.89
N ALA A 57 -23.74 -34.34 24.84
CA ALA A 57 -22.48 -34.29 25.58
C ALA A 57 -22.13 -35.62 26.28
N ASP A 58 -23.10 -36.24 26.97
CA ASP A 58 -22.92 -37.50 27.70
C ASP A 58 -22.59 -38.65 26.75
N THR A 59 -23.30 -38.75 25.63
CA THR A 59 -23.05 -39.76 24.58
C THR A 59 -21.65 -39.62 23.98
N LEU A 60 -21.20 -38.37 23.78
CA LEU A 60 -19.87 -38.07 23.26
C LEU A 60 -18.77 -38.17 24.34
N ARG A 61 -19.14 -38.41 25.62
CA ARG A 61 -18.24 -38.40 26.77
C ARG A 61 -17.43 -37.11 26.89
N ILE A 62 -18.06 -35.98 26.59
CA ILE A 62 -17.48 -34.63 26.66
C ILE A 62 -17.95 -33.96 27.94
N ALA A 63 -17.12 -33.10 28.53
CA ALA A 63 -17.51 -32.28 29.67
C ALA A 63 -18.72 -31.40 29.33
N SER A 64 -19.71 -31.38 30.22
CA SER A 64 -20.98 -30.67 30.02
C SER A 64 -20.81 -29.14 29.93
N ASP A 65 -19.70 -28.61 30.45
CA ASP A 65 -19.37 -27.18 30.42
C ASP A 65 -18.61 -26.75 29.14
N LEU A 66 -18.22 -27.67 28.25
CA LEU A 66 -17.44 -27.33 27.06
C LEU A 66 -18.15 -26.29 26.17
N GLY A 67 -19.47 -26.39 26.03
CA GLY A 67 -20.26 -25.41 25.27
C GLY A 67 -20.14 -24.00 25.84
N LEU A 68 -20.16 -23.87 27.17
CA LEU A 68 -19.97 -22.60 27.86
C LEU A 68 -18.54 -22.06 27.69
N GLN A 69 -17.53 -22.94 27.74
CA GLN A 69 -16.14 -22.56 27.50
C GLN A 69 -15.94 -21.99 26.07
N ILE A 70 -16.53 -22.65 25.06
CA ILE A 70 -16.47 -22.19 23.66
C ILE A 70 -17.16 -20.82 23.53
N ALA A 71 -18.38 -20.67 24.05
CA ALA A 71 -19.11 -19.41 24.02
C ALA A 71 -18.34 -18.27 24.71
N THR A 72 -17.73 -18.56 25.87
CA THR A 72 -16.90 -17.60 26.61
C THR A 72 -15.68 -17.16 25.81
N LEU A 73 -14.99 -18.10 25.14
CA LEU A 73 -13.84 -17.78 24.28
C LEU A 73 -14.26 -16.96 23.06
N SER A 74 -15.40 -17.26 22.43
CA SER A 74 -15.94 -16.47 21.33
C SER A 74 -16.25 -15.04 21.76
N ALA A 75 -16.93 -14.85 22.88
CA ALA A 75 -17.22 -13.51 23.41
C ALA A 75 -15.93 -12.70 23.69
N ARG A 76 -14.91 -13.35 24.30
CA ARG A 76 -13.60 -12.72 24.53
C ARG A 76 -12.89 -12.36 23.22
N LEU A 77 -12.96 -13.22 22.22
CA LEU A 77 -12.37 -12.98 20.89
C LEU A 77 -13.03 -11.75 20.22
N ASP A 78 -14.34 -11.60 20.34
CA ASP A 78 -15.08 -10.48 19.76
C ASP A 78 -14.78 -9.16 20.47
N ALA A 79 -14.57 -9.20 21.79
CA ALA A 79 -14.06 -8.05 22.54
C ALA A 79 -12.66 -7.63 22.07
N VAL A 80 -11.73 -8.58 21.88
CA VAL A 80 -10.38 -8.31 21.35
C VAL A 80 -10.43 -7.78 19.91
N ARG A 81 -11.34 -8.28 19.06
CA ARG A 81 -11.54 -7.78 17.69
C ARG A 81 -12.06 -6.36 17.66
N THR A 82 -12.96 -6.02 18.57
CA THR A 82 -13.49 -4.67 18.69
C THR A 82 -12.40 -3.71 19.15
N PHE A 83 -11.63 -4.08 20.17
CA PHE A 83 -10.42 -3.36 20.57
C PHE A 83 -9.48 -3.13 19.39
N LYS A 84 -9.16 -4.18 18.63
CA LYS A 84 -8.26 -4.08 17.47
C LYS A 84 -8.78 -3.08 16.44
N ARG A 85 -10.06 -3.17 16.06
CA ARG A 85 -10.66 -2.24 15.07
C ARG A 85 -10.59 -0.79 15.53
N THR A 86 -10.86 -0.54 16.81
CA THR A 86 -10.75 0.80 17.40
C THR A 86 -9.31 1.30 17.39
N ALA A 87 -8.35 0.48 17.82
CA ALA A 87 -6.94 0.83 17.83
C ALA A 87 -6.40 1.12 16.41
N ASP A 88 -6.76 0.26 15.43
CA ASP A 88 -6.37 0.44 14.03
C ASP A 88 -6.92 1.77 13.48
N LYS A 89 -8.18 2.12 13.78
CA LYS A 89 -8.76 3.39 13.34
C LYS A 89 -8.10 4.61 13.98
N LEU A 90 -7.71 4.53 15.26
CA LEU A 90 -6.98 5.63 15.91
C LEU A 90 -5.58 5.78 15.34
N ALA A 91 -4.90 4.67 15.04
CA ALA A 91 -3.59 4.70 14.39
C ALA A 91 -3.68 5.35 12.99
N GLU A 92 -4.73 5.03 12.22
CA GLU A 92 -5.02 5.68 10.94
C GLU A 92 -5.21 7.19 11.10
N VAL A 93 -6.09 7.62 12.02
CA VAL A 93 -6.34 9.05 12.27
C VAL A 93 -5.08 9.77 12.75
N ALA A 94 -4.26 9.13 13.57
CA ALA A 94 -3.00 9.70 14.02
C ALA A 94 -2.02 9.91 12.84
N ALA A 95 -1.89 8.92 11.96
CA ALA A 95 -1.04 9.02 10.77
C ALA A 95 -1.53 10.12 9.79
N GLU A 96 -2.85 10.23 9.58
CA GLU A 96 -3.46 11.30 8.78
C GLU A 96 -3.20 12.68 9.41
N THR A 97 -3.33 12.78 10.74
CA THR A 97 -3.08 14.03 11.47
C THR A 97 -1.61 14.43 11.40
N GLU A 98 -0.70 13.47 11.54
CA GLU A 98 0.74 13.70 11.37
C GLU A 98 1.02 14.27 9.98
N ALA A 99 0.57 13.59 8.91
CA ALA A 99 0.76 14.07 7.54
C ALA A 99 0.17 15.47 7.31
N PHE A 100 -0.99 15.77 7.90
CA PHE A 100 -1.59 17.10 7.83
C PHE A 100 -0.73 18.16 8.53
N MET A 101 -0.23 17.89 9.73
CA MET A 101 0.66 18.81 10.46
C MET A 101 1.99 19.00 9.74
N GLU A 102 2.52 17.95 9.11
CA GLU A 102 3.71 18.04 8.27
C GLU A 102 3.47 18.94 7.05
N ASP A 103 2.36 18.78 6.33
CA ASP A 103 2.01 19.66 5.21
C ASP A 103 1.92 21.14 5.65
N GLN A 104 1.28 21.41 6.79
CA GLN A 104 1.25 22.76 7.37
C GLN A 104 2.65 23.30 7.66
N ARG A 105 3.52 22.49 8.28
CA ARG A 105 4.92 22.86 8.55
C ARG A 105 5.67 23.16 7.25
N GLU A 106 5.55 22.32 6.24
CA GLU A 106 6.21 22.52 4.94
C GLU A 106 5.70 23.78 4.23
N GLY A 107 4.40 24.07 4.32
CA GLY A 107 3.82 25.32 3.82
C GLY A 107 4.46 26.56 4.48
N LEU A 108 4.69 26.52 5.79
CA LEU A 108 5.39 27.61 6.50
C LEU A 108 6.85 27.73 6.09
N ILE A 109 7.56 26.61 5.91
CA ILE A 109 8.95 26.60 5.42
C ILE A 109 9.02 27.22 4.03
N ALA A 110 8.08 26.90 3.14
CA ALA A 110 8.01 27.46 1.80
C ALA A 110 7.88 29.00 1.83
N LEU A 111 7.01 29.53 2.70
CA LEU A 111 6.86 30.99 2.89
C LEU A 111 8.18 31.64 3.33
N VAL A 112 8.92 31.03 4.26
CA VAL A 112 10.23 31.52 4.70
C VAL A 112 11.22 31.50 3.54
N VAL A 113 11.29 30.41 2.76
CA VAL A 113 12.18 30.30 1.61
C VAL A 113 11.88 31.36 0.55
N GLU A 114 10.60 31.62 0.26
CA GLU A 114 10.19 32.68 -0.66
C GLU A 114 10.60 34.07 -0.17
N ALA A 115 10.40 34.34 1.13
CA ALA A 115 10.81 35.60 1.75
C ALA A 115 12.33 35.80 1.69
N VAL A 116 13.11 34.76 2.01
CA VAL A 116 14.58 34.76 1.91
C VAL A 116 15.03 35.05 0.48
N ARG A 117 14.48 34.34 -0.52
CA ARG A 117 14.84 34.55 -1.93
C ARG A 117 14.51 35.97 -2.40
N LYS A 118 13.36 36.50 -2.01
CA LYS A 118 12.94 37.86 -2.34
C LYS A 118 13.82 38.91 -1.66
N GLY A 119 14.15 38.71 -0.39
CA GLY A 119 15.05 39.56 0.39
C GLY A 119 16.47 39.54 -0.15
N ALA A 120 16.99 38.37 -0.50
CA ALA A 120 18.32 38.23 -1.08
C ALA A 120 18.47 38.94 -2.42
N LYS A 121 17.42 38.90 -3.25
CA LYS A 121 17.41 39.58 -4.54
C LYS A 121 17.33 41.11 -4.42
N ARG A 122 16.69 41.64 -3.37
CA ARG A 122 16.34 43.07 -3.26
C ARG A 122 17.15 43.85 -2.23
N THR A 123 17.62 43.20 -1.18
CA THR A 123 18.14 43.86 0.02
C THR A 123 19.54 43.36 0.37
N ASP A 124 19.70 42.06 0.64
CA ASP A 124 20.99 41.51 1.10
C ASP A 124 21.24 40.09 0.57
N PRO A 125 22.18 39.91 -0.38
CA PRO A 125 22.55 38.60 -0.92
C PRO A 125 23.02 37.59 0.15
N ALA A 126 23.57 38.04 1.29
CA ALA A 126 24.06 37.15 2.35
C ALA A 126 22.96 36.30 2.99
N LEU A 127 21.68 36.69 2.83
CA LEU A 127 20.53 35.91 3.28
C LEU A 127 20.48 34.50 2.65
N MET A 128 20.96 34.33 1.42
CA MET A 128 21.01 32.99 0.79
C MET A 128 22.01 32.07 1.49
N THR A 129 23.15 32.60 1.94
CA THR A 129 24.16 31.86 2.68
C THR A 129 23.66 31.56 4.10
N ALA A 130 23.00 32.51 4.76
CA ALA A 130 22.46 32.32 6.11
C ALA A 130 21.38 31.22 6.17
N PHE A 131 20.56 31.08 5.12
CA PHE A 131 19.47 30.10 5.05
C PHE A 131 19.72 28.96 4.05
N GLU A 132 20.98 28.68 3.72
CA GLU A 132 21.37 27.70 2.70
C GLU A 132 20.71 26.33 2.94
N LYS A 133 20.72 25.84 4.18
CA LYS A 133 20.14 24.54 4.56
C LYS A 133 18.62 24.51 4.32
N THR A 134 17.91 25.56 4.70
CA THR A 134 16.45 25.64 4.54
C THR A 134 16.06 25.73 3.07
N VAL A 135 16.77 26.54 2.29
CA VAL A 135 16.56 26.64 0.83
C VAL A 135 16.89 25.31 0.16
N GLY A 136 17.97 24.66 0.57
CA GLY A 136 18.39 23.35 0.08
C GLY A 136 17.37 22.26 0.40
N TYR A 137 16.85 22.22 1.64
CA TYR A 137 15.81 21.30 2.08
C TYR A 137 14.54 21.41 1.24
N HIS A 138 13.98 22.62 1.10
CA HIS A 138 12.80 22.86 0.27
C HIS A 138 13.03 22.51 -1.21
N GLY A 139 14.28 22.62 -1.70
CA GLY A 139 14.66 22.28 -3.07
C GLY A 139 14.76 20.79 -3.38
N GLN A 140 14.77 19.90 -2.38
CA GLN A 140 15.07 18.47 -2.57
C GLN A 140 14.09 17.77 -3.53
N HIS A 141 12.78 18.06 -3.41
CA HIS A 141 11.78 17.47 -4.30
C HIS A 141 11.94 17.93 -5.75
N GLY A 142 12.27 19.20 -5.97
CA GLY A 142 12.55 19.73 -7.30
C GLY A 142 13.77 19.06 -7.95
N ALA A 143 14.83 18.85 -7.17
CA ALA A 143 16.03 18.14 -7.63
C ALA A 143 15.73 16.69 -8.02
N LYS A 144 15.00 15.95 -7.16
CA LYS A 144 14.57 14.58 -7.46
C LYS A 144 13.68 14.51 -8.69
N ALA A 145 12.69 15.40 -8.83
CA ALA A 145 11.82 15.43 -9.99
C ALA A 145 12.56 15.74 -11.30
N ALA A 146 13.56 16.64 -11.26
CA ALA A 146 14.43 16.90 -12.40
C ALA A 146 15.26 15.65 -12.78
N GLN A 147 15.81 14.96 -11.79
CA GLN A 147 16.54 13.71 -12.00
C GLN A 147 15.65 12.62 -12.61
N THR A 148 14.45 12.43 -12.09
CA THR A 148 13.49 11.45 -12.62
C THR A 148 13.07 11.78 -14.06
N ARG A 149 12.92 13.07 -14.42
CA ARG A 149 12.62 13.47 -15.80
C ARG A 149 13.75 13.09 -16.76
N ARG A 150 15.00 13.39 -16.40
CA ARG A 150 16.18 13.00 -17.21
C ARG A 150 16.27 11.49 -17.40
N GLN A 151 16.10 10.71 -16.33
CA GLN A 151 16.13 9.25 -16.41
C GLN A 151 15.03 8.68 -17.30
N LYS A 152 13.83 9.29 -17.29
CA LYS A 152 12.74 8.88 -18.17
C LYS A 152 13.00 9.22 -19.63
N GLU A 153 13.57 10.39 -19.91
CA GLU A 153 13.97 10.81 -21.26
C GLU A 153 15.05 9.88 -21.82
N GLU A 154 16.07 9.53 -21.03
CA GLU A 154 17.12 8.58 -21.39
C GLU A 154 16.56 7.18 -21.64
N ALA A 155 15.71 6.67 -20.74
CA ALA A 155 15.10 5.35 -20.90
C ALA A 155 14.18 5.29 -22.14
N ALA A 156 13.45 6.36 -22.44
CA ALA A 156 12.62 6.44 -23.64
C ALA A 156 13.47 6.47 -24.92
N ALA A 157 14.62 7.16 -24.92
CA ALA A 157 15.55 7.18 -26.05
C ALA A 157 16.16 5.79 -26.31
N VAL A 158 16.54 5.06 -25.26
CA VAL A 158 17.03 3.67 -25.37
C VAL A 158 15.94 2.74 -25.91
N GLN A 159 14.72 2.83 -25.38
CA GLN A 159 13.59 2.03 -25.88
C GLN A 159 13.24 2.34 -27.35
N ALA A 160 13.34 3.61 -27.76
CA ALA A 160 13.13 3.99 -29.15
C ALA A 160 14.23 3.43 -30.08
N ALA A 161 15.49 3.43 -29.63
CA ALA A 161 16.60 2.83 -30.37
C ALA A 161 16.44 1.30 -30.48
N GLU A 162 16.12 0.60 -29.39
CA GLU A 162 15.88 -0.84 -29.39
C GLU A 162 14.65 -1.24 -30.23
N ALA A 163 13.61 -0.40 -30.27
CA ALA A 163 12.44 -0.62 -31.13
C ALA A 163 12.77 -0.39 -32.60
N ALA A 164 13.60 0.61 -32.93
CA ALA A 164 14.06 0.86 -34.29
C ALA A 164 14.99 -0.25 -34.80
N GLU A 165 15.88 -0.78 -33.94
CA GLU A 165 16.75 -1.91 -34.25
C GLU A 165 15.94 -3.19 -34.51
N LYS A 166 14.96 -3.51 -33.63
CA LYS A 166 14.06 -4.65 -33.84
C LYS A 166 13.19 -4.51 -35.10
N ALA A 167 12.76 -3.29 -35.44
CA ALA A 167 12.01 -3.05 -36.67
C ALA A 167 12.89 -3.22 -37.92
N ALA A 168 14.17 -2.84 -37.86
CA ALA A 168 15.13 -3.04 -38.94
C ALA A 168 15.41 -4.55 -39.15
N ASP A 169 15.61 -5.31 -38.08
CA ASP A 169 15.84 -6.76 -38.16
C ASP A 169 14.65 -7.53 -38.74
N LEU A 170 13.42 -7.14 -38.40
CA LEU A 170 12.21 -7.77 -38.96
C LEU A 170 12.06 -7.53 -40.47
N SER A 171 12.43 -6.34 -40.96
CA SER A 171 12.38 -6.02 -42.40
C SER A 171 13.44 -6.78 -43.23
N ALA A 172 14.57 -7.15 -42.64
CA ALA A 172 15.60 -7.96 -43.29
C ALA A 172 15.15 -9.43 -43.50
N VAL A 173 14.36 -9.97 -42.58
CA VAL A 173 13.80 -11.33 -42.69
C VAL A 173 12.75 -11.42 -43.79
N GLU A 174 11.92 -10.39 -43.95
CA GLU A 174 10.85 -10.35 -44.98
C GLU A 174 11.42 -10.22 -46.41
N THR A 175 12.54 -9.51 -46.56
CA THR A 175 13.23 -9.36 -47.85
C THR A 175 13.89 -10.69 -48.30
N THR A 176 14.28 -11.55 -47.36
CA THR A 176 14.90 -12.85 -47.66
C THR A 176 13.87 -13.90 -48.07
N ALA A 177 12.61 -13.79 -47.61
CA ALA A 177 11.53 -14.70 -47.99
C ALA A 177 11.01 -14.48 -49.42
N VAL A 178 11.03 -13.24 -49.93
CA VAL A 178 10.58 -12.90 -51.30
C VAL A 178 11.55 -13.42 -52.37
N VAL A 179 12.85 -13.51 -52.08
CA VAL A 179 13.86 -13.99 -53.06
C VAL A 179 13.71 -15.50 -53.36
N ILE A 180 13.11 -16.29 -52.46
CA ILE A 180 12.92 -17.74 -52.67
C ILE A 180 11.67 -18.04 -53.52
N ALA A 181 10.69 -17.14 -53.58
CA ALA A 181 9.40 -17.36 -54.28
C ALA A 181 9.40 -17.01 -55.78
N GLY A 182 10.51 -16.46 -56.33
CA GLY A 182 10.58 -15.96 -57.70
C GLY A 182 11.17 -16.91 -58.75
N GLY A 183 11.39 -18.19 -58.45
CA GLY A 183 12.18 -19.08 -59.31
C GLY A 183 11.64 -20.48 -59.51
N VAL A 184 10.39 -20.64 -59.97
CA VAL A 184 9.94 -21.89 -60.65
C VAL A 184 8.95 -21.51 -61.75
N GLU A 185 9.46 -21.16 -62.94
CA GLU A 185 8.68 -21.23 -64.17
C GLU A 185 8.48 -22.72 -64.49
N CYS A 186 7.26 -23.23 -64.30
CA CYS A 186 6.87 -24.58 -64.65
C CYS A 186 6.44 -24.59 -66.12
N GLU A 187 7.40 -24.82 -67.01
CA GLU A 187 7.16 -25.28 -68.37
C GLU A 187 6.59 -26.73 -68.32
N VAL A 188 5.67 -27.04 -69.24
CA VAL A 188 5.03 -28.37 -69.53
C VAL A 188 3.54 -28.44 -69.19
N CYS A 189 2.69 -28.19 -70.21
CA CYS A 189 1.62 -29.12 -70.64
C CYS A 189 0.92 -28.58 -71.90
N SER A 190 1.48 -28.88 -73.07
CA SER A 190 0.84 -28.73 -74.39
C SER A 190 0.91 -30.08 -75.13
N GLN A 191 -0.02 -30.99 -74.85
CA GLN A 191 -0.41 -32.09 -75.75
C GLN A 191 -1.84 -32.54 -75.43
N ALA A 192 -2.80 -32.13 -76.27
CA ALA A 192 -3.95 -32.91 -76.75
C ALA A 192 -4.67 -32.11 -77.84
#